data_AF-A0A2D4IDR7-F1
#
_entry.id   AF-A0A2D4IDR7-F1
#
_cell.length_a   1.000
_cell.length_b   1.000
_cell.length_c   1.000
_cell.angle_alpha   90.00
_cell.angle_beta   90.00
_cell.angle_gamma   90.00
#
_symmetry.space_group_name_H-M   'P 1'
#
loop_
_entity.id
_entity.type
_entity.pdbx_description
1 polymer ?
#
loop_
_entity_poly.entity_id
_entity_poly.type
_entity_poly.pdbx_seq_one_letter_code
_entity_poly.pdbx_strand_id
1 'polypeptide(L)'
;STWGGHCRAGIVVAWRGGSSNSSSSKRERAGSAGSMKGPSVGPASEVIREGELEKRSDSLFQLWKKKQVVLSKESLSLFSPEGGGGGGGKARAKELRFGSIQKVDCVERTGKYVYFTIVTTDRKEIDFR
;
A
#
# COMPACT_ATOMS: atom_id res chain seq x y z
N SER A 1 1.94 2.88 -24.14
CA SER A 1 1.66 2.04 -22.96
C SER A 1 0.50 2.59 -22.15
N THR A 2 -0.75 2.40 -22.59
CA THR A 2 -1.95 3.00 -21.98
C THR A 2 -2.44 2.26 -20.73
N TRP A 3 -2.13 0.98 -20.63
CA TRP A 3 -2.67 0.09 -19.61
C TRP A 3 -2.15 0.35 -18.19
N GLY A 4 -0.85 0.64 -18.05
CA GLY A 4 -0.27 1.08 -16.78
C GLY A 4 -0.85 2.41 -16.28
N GLY A 5 -1.31 3.27 -17.21
CA GLY A 5 -2.02 4.50 -16.89
C GLY A 5 -3.40 4.26 -16.27
N HIS A 6 -4.18 3.32 -16.81
CA HIS A 6 -5.50 2.95 -16.27
C HIS A 6 -5.41 2.30 -14.88
N CYS A 7 -4.47 1.37 -14.68
CA CYS A 7 -4.27 0.74 -13.37
C CYS A 7 -3.90 1.77 -12.30
N ARG A 8 -2.96 2.68 -12.64
CA ARG A 8 -2.57 3.77 -11.76
C ARG A 8 -3.73 4.71 -11.42
N ALA A 9 -4.54 5.09 -12.41
CA ALA A 9 -5.71 5.95 -12.18
C ALA A 9 -6.72 5.26 -11.24
N GLY A 10 -6.99 3.96 -11.42
CA GLY A 10 -7.87 3.19 -10.55
C GLY A 10 -7.41 3.17 -9.09
N ILE A 11 -6.12 2.91 -8.84
CA ILE A 11 -5.54 2.93 -7.48
C ILE A 11 -5.66 4.32 -6.86
N VAL A 12 -5.37 5.38 -7.61
CA VAL A 12 -5.49 6.77 -7.11
C VAL A 12 -6.93 7.10 -6.71
N VAL A 13 -7.91 6.69 -7.52
CA VAL A 13 -9.33 6.93 -7.25
C VAL A 13 -9.77 6.19 -5.98
N ALA A 14 -9.46 4.88 -5.89
CA ALA A 14 -9.81 4.07 -4.72
C ALA A 14 -9.17 4.62 -3.44
N TRP A 15 -7.87 4.95 -3.49
CA TRP A 15 -7.15 5.50 -2.34
C TRP A 15 -7.68 6.89 -1.93
N ARG A 16 -8.00 7.77 -2.90
CA ARG A 16 -8.58 9.09 -2.58
C ARG A 16 -9.96 8.96 -1.93
N GLY A 17 -10.78 8.01 -2.39
CA GLY A 17 -12.12 7.77 -1.83
C GLY A 17 -12.10 7.28 -0.38
N GLY A 18 -11.08 6.53 0.02
CA GLY A 18 -10.89 6.04 1.40
C GLY A 18 -10.17 7.02 2.34
N SER A 19 -9.46 8.01 1.80
CA SER A 19 -8.71 9.01 2.57
C SER A 19 -9.62 10.12 3.16
N SER A 20 -10.73 9.77 3.79
CA SER A 20 -11.45 10.70 4.67
C SER A 20 -10.68 10.82 5.98
N ASN A 21 -10.05 11.98 6.18
CA ASN A 21 -9.26 12.43 7.33
C ASN A 21 -9.53 11.66 8.64
N SER A 22 -8.76 10.61 8.91
CA SER A 22 -8.82 9.85 10.16
C SER A 22 -7.87 10.48 11.18
N SER A 23 -8.26 11.63 11.73
CA SER A 23 -7.71 12.11 12.99
C SER A 23 -8.28 11.28 14.13
N SER A 24 -7.51 10.33 14.70
CA SER A 24 -7.70 9.83 16.07
C SER A 24 -6.61 8.86 16.48
N SER A 25 -5.67 9.33 17.30
CA SER A 25 -5.64 9.03 18.74
C SER A 25 -4.19 8.97 19.23
N LYS A 26 -3.87 9.95 20.08
CA LYS A 26 -2.61 10.12 20.78
C LYS A 26 -2.34 8.89 21.64
N ARG A 27 -1.22 8.20 21.39
CA ARG A 27 -0.61 7.31 22.39
C ARG A 27 0.82 7.76 22.59
N GLU A 28 1.03 8.47 23.69
CA GLU A 28 2.34 8.86 24.19
C GLU A 28 3.15 7.60 24.53
N ARG A 29 4.34 7.48 23.94
CA ARG A 29 5.46 6.79 24.60
C ARG A 29 6.75 7.55 24.29
N ALA A 30 7.42 7.89 25.38
CA ALA A 30 8.65 8.66 25.44
C ALA A 30 9.80 8.00 24.66
N GLY A 31 10.73 8.84 24.22
CA GLY A 31 11.67 8.59 23.15
C GLY A 31 12.81 7.60 23.42
N SER A 32 13.45 7.21 22.32
CA SER A 32 14.90 7.22 22.23
C SER A 32 15.30 7.33 20.76
N ALA A 33 16.39 8.07 20.54
CA ALA A 33 16.84 8.60 19.27
C ALA A 33 17.24 7.52 18.24
N GLY A 34 16.91 7.81 16.99
CA GLY A 34 17.42 7.11 15.82
C GLY A 34 16.98 7.85 14.58
N SER A 35 17.85 8.73 14.07
CA SER A 35 17.67 9.40 12.78
C SER A 35 17.65 8.33 11.68
N MET A 36 16.47 7.82 11.36
CA MET A 36 16.28 6.93 10.23
C MET A 36 16.18 7.80 8.99
N LYS A 37 17.31 7.96 8.29
CA LYS A 37 17.28 8.26 6.86
C LYS A 37 16.34 7.24 6.22
N GLY A 38 15.16 7.70 5.79
CA GLY A 38 14.26 6.89 4.98
C GLY A 38 15.00 6.32 3.78
N PRO A 39 14.58 5.15 3.25
CA PRO A 39 15.24 4.54 2.11
C PRO A 39 15.25 5.55 0.96
N SER A 40 16.45 5.98 0.57
CA SER A 40 16.66 6.87 -0.56
C SER A 40 16.19 6.17 -1.83
N VAL A 41 14.99 6.52 -2.29
CA VAL A 41 14.47 6.04 -3.55
C VAL A 41 15.28 6.74 -4.65
N GLY A 42 15.95 5.95 -5.50
CA GLY A 42 16.82 6.47 -6.56
C GLY A 42 16.07 7.31 -7.59
N PRO A 43 16.78 8.03 -8.48
CA PRO A 43 16.26 9.11 -9.33
C PRO A 43 15.31 8.68 -10.48
N ALA A 44 14.71 7.48 -10.42
CA ALA A 44 13.80 6.94 -11.44
C ALA A 44 12.36 6.72 -10.96
N SER A 45 12.03 7.04 -9.71
CA SER A 45 10.69 6.82 -9.15
C SER A 45 10.10 8.15 -8.69
N GLU A 46 9.52 8.90 -9.62
CA GLU A 46 8.74 10.07 -9.26
C GLU A 46 7.54 9.61 -8.43
N VAL A 47 7.57 9.97 -7.14
CA VAL A 47 6.50 9.65 -6.20
C VAL A 47 5.31 10.54 -6.50
N ILE A 48 4.16 9.90 -6.74
CA ILE A 48 2.88 10.57 -6.99
C ILE A 48 2.13 10.76 -5.68
N ARG A 49 2.19 9.78 -4.78
CA ARG A 49 1.52 9.81 -3.48
C ARG A 49 2.18 8.88 -2.48
N GLU A 50 2.15 9.30 -1.22
CA GLU A 50 2.48 8.45 -0.07
C GLU A 50 1.33 8.48 0.94
N GLY A 51 1.22 7.44 1.76
CA GLY A 51 0.27 7.39 2.87
C GLY A 51 0.03 5.98 3.40
N GLU A 52 -1.11 5.75 4.06
CA GLU A 52 -1.47 4.46 4.62
C GLU A 52 -2.61 3.78 3.86
N LEU A 53 -2.52 2.44 3.77
CA LEU A 53 -3.61 1.55 3.37
C LEU A 53 -3.62 0.31 4.27
N GLU A 54 -4.77 -0.31 4.45
CA GLU A 54 -4.86 -1.60 5.12
C GLU A 54 -4.92 -2.73 4.08
N LYS A 55 -3.95 -3.64 4.09
CA LYS A 55 -3.95 -4.83 3.22
C LYS A 55 -4.57 -6.01 3.97
N ARG A 56 -5.47 -6.75 3.33
CA ARG A 56 -5.95 -8.04 3.86
C ARG A 56 -4.84 -9.07 3.81
N SER A 57 -4.67 -9.84 4.88
CA SER A 57 -3.70 -10.92 4.94
C SER A 57 -4.28 -12.22 4.39
N ASP A 58 -3.41 -13.00 3.73
CA ASP A 58 -3.75 -14.28 3.12
C ASP A 58 -3.79 -15.42 4.17
N SER A 59 -3.84 -15.09 5.48
CA SER A 59 -3.80 -16.06 6.58
C SER A 59 -5.19 -16.48 7.05
N LEU A 60 -5.27 -17.52 7.89
CA LEU A 60 -6.51 -18.09 8.42
C LEU A 60 -7.46 -17.06 9.05
N PHE A 61 -6.92 -16.00 9.66
CA PHE A 61 -7.70 -14.97 10.35
C PHE A 61 -8.07 -13.76 9.47
N GLN A 62 -7.65 -13.73 8.20
CA GLN A 62 -7.97 -12.68 7.21
C GLN A 62 -7.88 -11.24 7.75
N LEU A 63 -6.86 -10.96 8.57
CA LEU A 63 -6.72 -9.67 9.25
C LEU A 63 -6.30 -8.57 8.27
N TRP A 64 -6.79 -7.36 8.53
CA TRP A 64 -6.38 -6.13 7.87
C TRP A 64 -5.14 -5.56 8.56
N LYS A 65 -4.05 -5.36 7.80
CA LYS A 65 -2.78 -4.86 8.34
C LYS A 65 -2.41 -3.55 7.67
N LYS A 66 -2.17 -2.50 8.47
CA LYS A 66 -1.65 -1.23 7.98
C LYS A 66 -0.32 -1.42 7.24
N LYS A 67 -0.19 -0.69 6.14
CA LYS A 67 1.02 -0.56 5.32
C LYS A 67 1.25 0.91 5.05
N GLN A 68 2.50 1.31 5.18
CA GLN A 68 2.97 2.55 4.56
C GLN A 68 3.11 2.27 3.06
N VAL A 69 2.52 3.11 2.23
CA VAL A 69 2.37 2.88 0.81
C VAL A 69 2.93 4.07 0.04
N VAL A 70 3.70 3.77 -1.00
CA VAL A 70 4.23 4.76 -1.94
C VAL A 70 3.76 4.37 -3.33
N LEU A 71 3.02 5.28 -3.96
CA LEU A 71 2.62 5.19 -5.36
C LEU A 71 3.58 6.03 -6.19
N SER A 72 4.30 5.38 -7.10
CA SER A 72 5.12 6.02 -8.13
C SER A 72 4.44 5.93 -9.49
N LYS A 73 5.12 6.42 -10.53
CA LYS A 73 4.66 6.30 -11.92
C LYS A 73 4.64 4.84 -12.42
N GLU A 74 5.42 3.95 -11.80
CA GLU A 74 5.68 2.59 -12.26
C GLU A 74 5.16 1.49 -11.31
N SER A 75 5.00 1.79 -10.02
CA SER A 75 4.66 0.78 -9.02
C SER A 75 3.92 1.31 -7.79
N LEU A 76 3.35 0.36 -7.04
CA LEU A 76 2.82 0.54 -5.69
C LEU A 76 3.73 -0.23 -4.72
N SER A 77 4.45 0.48 -3.87
CA SER A 77 5.36 -0.12 -2.88
C SER A 77 4.71 -0.17 -1.51
N LEU A 78 4.73 -1.35 -0.87
CA LEU A 78 4.15 -1.59 0.45
C LEU A 78 5.23 -1.86 1.48
N PHE A 79 5.26 -1.05 2.53
CA PHE A 79 6.18 -1.15 3.64
C PHE A 79 5.42 -1.58 4.89
N SER A 80 5.91 -2.63 5.54
CA SER A 80 5.36 -3.07 6.83
C SER A 80 6.18 -2.44 7.96
N PRO A 81 5.56 -1.76 8.94
CA PRO A 81 6.27 -1.22 10.09
C PRO A 81 6.78 -2.34 11.00
N GLU A 82 6.01 -3.42 11.12
CA GLU A 82 6.50 -4.66 11.73
C GLU A 82 7.19 -5.50 10.66
N GLY A 83 8.47 -5.81 10.86
CA GLY A 83 9.21 -6.76 10.05
C GLY A 83 8.49 -8.10 10.04
N GLY A 84 7.67 -8.33 9.02
CA GLY A 84 6.77 -9.47 8.97
C GLY A 84 7.53 -10.78 8.73
N GLY A 85 7.85 -11.46 9.82
CA GLY A 85 7.89 -12.91 9.98
C GLY A 85 8.80 -13.71 9.05
N GLY A 86 9.98 -14.10 9.56
CA GLY A 86 10.76 -15.23 9.08
C GLY A 86 12.09 -14.86 8.39
N GLY A 87 13.12 -14.58 9.18
CA GLY A 87 14.51 -14.44 8.72
C GLY A 87 14.99 -12.99 8.63
N GLY A 88 15.94 -12.64 9.49
CA GLY A 88 16.48 -11.30 9.68
C GLY A 88 16.98 -10.63 8.39
N GLY A 89 16.12 -9.83 7.77
CA GLY A 89 16.45 -8.93 6.67
C GLY A 89 15.64 -7.65 6.81
N LYS A 90 16.29 -6.51 6.57
CA LYS A 90 15.70 -5.16 6.47
C LYS A 90 14.28 -5.20 5.90
N ALA A 91 13.39 -4.34 6.42
CA ALA A 91 12.02 -4.11 5.93
C ALA A 91 11.98 -4.10 4.39
N ARG A 92 11.76 -5.27 3.78
CA ARG A 92 11.78 -5.42 2.33
C ARG A 92 10.44 -4.92 1.84
N ALA A 93 10.45 -3.79 1.15
CA ALA A 93 9.26 -3.28 0.47
C ALA A 93 8.72 -4.38 -0.47
N LYS A 94 7.43 -4.69 -0.37
CA LYS A 94 6.74 -5.51 -1.36
C LYS A 94 6.30 -4.57 -2.47
N GLU A 95 6.95 -4.66 -3.63
CA GLU A 95 6.64 -3.82 -4.80
C GLU A 95 5.65 -4.52 -5.72
N LEU A 96 4.57 -3.82 -6.10
CA LEU A 96 3.62 -4.22 -7.14
C LEU A 96 3.82 -3.31 -8.36
N ARG A 97 4.48 -3.81 -9.40
CA ARG A 97 4.69 -3.06 -10.64
C ARG A 97 3.42 -3.02 -11.47
N PHE A 98 3.12 -1.89 -12.10
CA PHE A 98 1.90 -1.79 -12.92
C PHE A 98 1.91 -2.74 -14.12
N GLY A 99 3.08 -3.13 -14.63
CA GLY A 99 3.21 -4.20 -15.64
C GLY A 99 2.80 -5.59 -15.14
N SER A 100 2.72 -5.81 -13.83
CA SER A 100 2.26 -7.06 -13.21
C SER A 100 0.82 -7.00 -12.67
N ILE A 101 0.15 -5.85 -12.81
CA ILE A 101 -1.25 -5.70 -12.41
C ILE A 101 -2.12 -6.01 -13.62
N GLN A 102 -3.04 -6.97 -13.48
CA GLN A 102 -4.03 -7.27 -14.50
C GLN A 102 -5.23 -6.32 -14.45
N LYS A 103 -5.74 -6.03 -13.25
CA LYS A 103 -6.85 -5.08 -13.08
C LYS A 103 -6.93 -4.60 -11.64
N VAL A 104 -7.66 -3.50 -11.48
CA VAL A 104 -8.04 -2.96 -10.17
C VAL A 104 -9.55 -2.95 -10.15
N ASP A 105 -10.15 -3.80 -9.33
CA ASP A 105 -11.59 -3.84 -9.14
C ASP A 105 -11.95 -2.91 -7.98
N CYS A 106 -12.82 -1.94 -8.24
CA CYS A 106 -13.43 -1.15 -7.18
C CYS A 106 -14.50 -2.00 -6.51
N VAL A 107 -14.25 -2.37 -5.26
CA VAL A 107 -15.15 -3.21 -4.50
C VAL A 107 -15.77 -2.32 -3.45
N GLU A 108 -16.93 -1.73 -3.74
CA GLU A 108 -17.81 -1.06 -2.77
C GLU A 108 -17.24 0.01 -1.81
N ARG A 109 -18.17 0.83 -1.31
CA ARG A 109 -17.88 1.77 -0.23
C ARG A 109 -18.77 1.40 0.94
N THR A 110 -18.16 0.98 2.03
CA THR A 110 -18.88 0.51 3.21
C THR A 110 -18.43 1.33 4.42
N GLY A 111 -19.31 2.21 4.87
CA GLY A 111 -19.02 3.17 5.94
C GLY A 111 -17.87 4.09 5.59
N LYS A 112 -16.83 4.10 6.43
CA LYS A 112 -15.64 4.94 6.25
C LYS A 112 -14.57 4.35 5.32
N TYR A 113 -14.74 3.10 4.87
CA TYR A 113 -13.75 2.38 4.09
C TYR A 113 -14.18 2.30 2.62
N VAL A 114 -13.19 2.36 1.73
CA VAL A 114 -13.35 2.02 0.31
C VAL A 114 -12.55 0.75 0.09
N TYR A 115 -13.23 -0.33 -0.29
CA TYR A 115 -12.54 -1.58 -0.54
C TYR A 115 -12.15 -1.65 -2.03
N PHE A 116 -11.01 -2.26 -2.30
CA PHE A 116 -10.59 -2.50 -3.68
C PHE A 116 -9.63 -3.68 -3.73
N THR A 117 -9.68 -4.38 -4.87
CA THR A 117 -8.88 -5.57 -5.11
C THR A 117 -7.97 -5.32 -6.29
N ILE A 118 -6.68 -5.53 -6.08
CA ILE A 118 -5.70 -5.59 -7.17
C ILE A 118 -5.57 -7.04 -7.58
N VAL A 119 -5.89 -7.34 -8.84
CA VAL A 119 -5.62 -8.65 -9.45
C VAL A 119 -4.35 -8.54 -10.26
N THR A 120 -3.37 -9.40 -9.99
CA THR A 120 -2.10 -9.46 -10.72
C THR A 120 -2.17 -10.41 -11.91
N THR A 121 -1.20 -10.33 -12.81
CA THR A 121 -1.15 -11.15 -14.04
C THR A 121 -1.00 -12.65 -13.77
N ASP A 122 -0.47 -13.03 -12.61
CA ASP A 122 -0.45 -14.40 -12.08
C ASP A 122 -1.77 -14.82 -11.41
N ARG A 123 -2.83 -14.01 -11.57
CA ARG A 123 -4.17 -14.21 -11.00
C ARG A 123 -4.23 -14.20 -9.48
N LYS A 124 -3.23 -13.63 -8.81
CA LYS A 124 -3.31 -13.36 -7.38
C LYS A 124 -4.17 -12.13 -7.12
N GLU A 125 -5.05 -12.24 -6.13
CA GLU A 125 -5.87 -11.14 -5.64
C GLU A 125 -5.27 -10.55 -4.36
N ILE A 126 -5.29 -9.23 -4.26
CA ILE A 126 -4.77 -8.49 -3.11
C ILE A 126 -5.78 -7.41 -2.73
N ASP A 127 -6.41 -7.58 -1.58
CA ASP A 127 -7.43 -6.64 -1.11
C ASP A 127 -6.85 -5.55 -0.21
N PHE A 128 -7.39 -4.35 -0.42
CA PHE A 128 -7.08 -3.14 0.32
C PHE A 128 -8.37 -2.46 0.81
N ARG A 129 -8.23 -1.67 1.88
CA ARG A 129 -9.24 -0.73 2.36
C ARG A 129 -8.64 0.52 2.98
#